data_AF-A0A2H9LY34-F1
#
_entry.id   AF-A0A2H9LY34-F1
#
_cell.length_a   1.000
_cell.length_b   1.000
_cell.length_c   1.000
_cell.angle_alpha   90.00
_cell.angle_beta   90.00
_cell.angle_gamma   90.00
#
_symmetry.space_group_name_H-M   'P 1'
#
loop_
_entity.id
_entity.type
_entity.pdbx_description
1 polymer ?
#
loop_
_entity_poly.entity_id
_entity_poly.type
_entity_poly.pdbx_seq_one_letter_code
_entity_poly.pdbx_strand_id
1 'polypeptide(L)'
;FYIVACGKDGKLEELKELKQAAALAGTKEVWVDCENPSKEEVEEVAKAFGLHPLSVEDALNERQRAKLEEYEGYSYLVIHSFGLTERWQLSN
;
A
#
# COMPACT_ATOMS: atom_id res chain seq x y z
N PHE A 1 -1.16 6.23 -7.94
CA PHE A 1 -1.44 6.15 -6.49
C PHE A 1 -2.58 7.10 -6.10
N TYR A 2 -3.45 6.68 -5.17
CA TYR A 2 -4.44 7.50 -4.48
C TYR A 2 -3.98 7.70 -3.04
N ILE A 3 -3.98 8.94 -2.56
CA ILE A 3 -3.54 9.23 -1.19
C ILE A 3 -4.69 9.88 -0.46
N VAL A 4 -5.06 9.32 0.68
CA VAL A 4 -6.11 9.84 1.54
C VAL A 4 -5.55 9.99 2.95
N ALA A 5 -5.65 11.20 3.50
CA ALA A 5 -5.37 11.44 4.91
C ALA A 5 -6.68 11.53 5.68
N CYS A 6 -6.76 10.84 6.81
CA CYS A 6 -7.85 10.93 7.78
C CYS A 6 -7.40 11.79 8.96
N GLY A 7 -8.10 12.91 9.20
CA GLY A 7 -7.96 13.69 10.42
C GLY A 7 -8.56 12.98 11.63
N LYS A 8 -8.14 13.38 12.85
CA LYS A 8 -8.73 12.85 14.10
C LYS A 8 -10.24 13.13 14.24
N ASP A 9 -10.78 14.03 13.44
CA ASP A 9 -12.20 14.35 13.32
C ASP A 9 -12.96 13.41 12.36
N GLY A 10 -12.28 12.41 11.78
CA GLY A 10 -12.85 11.47 10.82
C GLY A 10 -13.02 12.04 9.42
N LYS A 11 -12.50 13.24 9.15
CA LYS A 11 -12.55 13.82 7.80
C LYS A 11 -11.47 13.24 6.91
N LEU A 12 -11.89 12.81 5.72
CA LEU A 12 -11.01 12.35 4.66
C LEU A 12 -10.60 13.54 3.78
N GLU A 13 -9.30 13.69 3.59
CA GLU A 13 -8.68 14.68 2.71
C GLU A 13 -7.87 13.95 1.66
N GLU A 14 -8.18 14.16 0.38
CA GLU A 14 -7.37 13.64 -0.72
C GLU A 14 -6.10 14.47 -0.88
N LEU A 15 -4.95 13.78 -0.96
CA LEU A 15 -3.65 14.38 -1.18
C LEU A 15 -3.13 14.06 -2.58
N LYS A 16 -2.41 15.01 -3.18
CA LYS A 16 -1.86 14.86 -4.54
C LYS A 16 -0.40 14.44 -4.56
N GLU A 17 0.30 14.57 -3.43
CA GLU A 17 1.76 14.37 -3.36
C GLU A 17 2.15 13.48 -2.17
N LEU A 18 3.02 12.49 -2.43
CA LEU A 18 3.57 11.61 -1.41
C LEU A 18 4.35 12.35 -0.32
N LYS A 19 4.99 13.48 -0.64
CA LYS A 19 5.70 14.31 0.34
C LYS A 19 4.76 14.92 1.38
N GLN A 20 3.57 15.31 0.97
CA GLN A 20 2.55 15.83 1.87
C GLN A 20 2.02 14.71 2.78
N ALA A 21 1.81 13.53 2.20
CA ALA A 21 1.44 12.32 2.91
C ALA A 21 2.46 11.98 4.02
N ALA A 22 3.75 11.95 3.66
CA ALA A 22 4.85 11.69 4.60
C ALA A 22 4.99 12.77 5.68
N ALA A 23 4.77 14.05 5.34
CA ALA A 23 4.81 15.14 6.31
C ALA A 23 3.65 15.07 7.32
N LEU A 24 2.50 14.52 6.91
CA LEU A 24 1.34 14.35 7.77
C LEU A 24 1.40 13.06 8.60
N ALA A 25 2.15 12.05 8.15
CA ALA A 25 2.40 10.81 8.87
C ALA A 25 3.10 11.13 10.21
N GLY A 26 2.33 11.09 11.30
CA GLY A 26 2.74 11.50 12.64
C GLY A 26 1.79 12.51 13.30
N THR A 27 0.98 13.20 12.51
CA THR A 27 -0.08 14.10 12.99
C THR A 27 -1.49 13.63 12.61
N LYS A 28 -1.61 12.99 11.44
CA LYS A 28 -2.84 12.38 10.90
C LYS A 28 -2.59 10.92 10.51
N GLU A 29 -3.66 10.15 10.41
CA GLU A 29 -3.62 8.81 9.80
C GLU A 29 -3.63 8.99 8.28
N VAL A 30 -2.74 8.29 7.58
CA VAL A 30 -2.58 8.45 6.13
C VAL A 30 -2.63 7.08 5.47
N TRP A 31 -3.53 6.94 4.50
CA TRP A 31 -3.62 5.79 3.62
C TRP A 31 -3.05 6.17 2.26
N VAL A 32 -2.03 5.43 1.82
CA VAL A 32 -1.52 5.50 0.45
C VAL A 32 -1.92 4.21 -0.25
N ASP A 33 -2.74 4.34 -1.29
CA ASP A 33 -3.17 3.23 -2.13
C ASP A 33 -2.48 3.29 -3.49
N CYS A 34 -1.93 2.17 -3.91
CA CYS A 34 -1.18 2.04 -5.14
C CYS A 34 -1.73 0.84 -5.91
N GLU A 35 -2.68 1.10 -6.81
CA GLU A 35 -3.19 0.08 -7.71
C GLU A 35 -2.25 -0.08 -8.92
N ASN A 36 -1.79 -1.30 -9.15
CA ASN A 36 -0.88 -1.68 -10.25
C ASN A 36 0.29 -0.67 -10.47
N PRO A 37 1.08 -0.36 -9.42
CA PRO A 37 2.08 0.69 -9.50
C PRO A 37 3.27 0.27 -10.37
N SER A 38 3.89 1.24 -11.05
CA SER A 38 5.18 1.03 -11.69
C SER A 38 6.28 0.83 -10.64
N LYS A 39 7.41 0.22 -11.04
CA LYS A 39 8.56 0.05 -10.15
C LYS A 39 9.03 1.39 -9.57
N GLU A 40 9.06 2.43 -10.41
CA GLU A 40 9.46 3.78 -10.03
C GLU A 40 8.52 4.36 -8.97
N GLU A 41 7.20 4.16 -9.11
CA GLU A 41 6.22 4.62 -8.12
C GLU A 41 6.40 3.92 -6.77
N VAL A 42 6.64 2.61 -6.76
CA VAL A 42 6.91 1.87 -5.52
C VAL A 42 8.20 2.37 -4.85
N GLU A 43 9.24 2.66 -5.63
CA GLU A 43 10.48 3.24 -5.11
C GLU A 43 10.28 4.65 -4.54
N GLU A 44 9.41 5.47 -5.14
CA GLU A 44 9.05 6.79 -4.61
C GLU A 44 8.33 6.69 -3.26
N VAL A 45 7.37 5.78 -3.13
CA VAL A 45 6.70 5.49 -1.85
C VAL A 45 7.71 5.02 -0.82
N ALA A 46 8.59 4.09 -1.20
CA ALA A 46 9.62 3.59 -0.30
C ALA A 46 10.53 4.69 0.24
N LYS A 47 10.97 5.60 -0.63
CA LYS A 47 11.80 6.76 -0.25
C LYS A 47 11.03 7.73 0.65
N ALA A 48 9.76 7.98 0.38
CA ALA A 48 8.93 8.90 1.15
C ALA A 48 8.68 8.42 2.59
N PHE A 49 8.53 7.11 2.79
CA PHE A 49 8.21 6.51 4.09
C PHE A 49 9.40 5.79 4.76
N GLY A 50 10.58 5.79 4.13
CA GLY A 50 11.78 5.14 4.67
C GLY A 50 11.68 3.62 4.72
N LEU A 51 10.99 2.98 3.77
CA LEU A 51 10.81 1.54 3.73
C LEU A 51 12.13 0.84 3.39
N HIS A 52 12.36 -0.32 4.02
CA HIS A 52 13.54 -1.12 3.79
C HIS A 52 13.57 -1.67 2.35
N PRO A 53 14.71 -1.63 1.62
CA PRO A 53 14.79 -2.08 0.23
C PRO A 53 14.30 -3.52 0.00
N LEU A 54 14.54 -4.43 0.95
CA LEU A 54 14.05 -5.82 0.84
C LEU A 54 12.52 -5.91 0.84
N SER A 55 11.84 -5.08 1.63
CA SER A 55 10.37 -5.07 1.64
C SER A 55 9.78 -4.54 0.34
N VAL A 56 10.50 -3.66 -0.35
CA VAL A 56 10.14 -3.13 -1.67
C VAL A 56 10.32 -4.19 -2.76
N GLU A 57 11.45 -4.89 -2.74
CA GLU A 57 11.72 -5.99 -3.65
C GLU A 57 10.66 -7.10 -3.51
N ASP A 58 10.30 -7.44 -2.27
CA ASP A 58 9.24 -8.40 -1.98
C ASP A 58 7.86 -7.93 -2.45
N ALA A 59 7.54 -6.64 -2.31
CA ALA A 59 6.27 -6.08 -2.76
C ALA A 59 6.10 -6.15 -4.29
N LEU A 60 7.20 -6.10 -5.04
CA LEU A 60 7.22 -6.25 -6.49
C LEU A 60 7.20 -7.71 -6.94
N ASN A 61 7.30 -8.67 -6.01
CA ASN A 61 7.30 -10.09 -6.31
C ASN A 61 5.89 -10.68 -6.15
N GLU A 62 5.17 -10.83 -7.26
CA GLU A 62 3.81 -11.37 -7.32
C GLU A 62 3.64 -12.77 -6.72
N ARG A 63 4.73 -13.53 -6.56
CA ARG A 63 4.70 -14.90 -6.03
C ARG A 63 5.08 -14.99 -4.56
N GLN A 64 5.17 -13.87 -3.85
CA GLN A 64 5.49 -13.93 -2.44
C GLN A 64 4.42 -14.68 -1.65
N ARG A 65 4.88 -15.48 -0.69
CA ARG A 65 4.01 -16.16 0.28
C ARG A 65 3.47 -15.12 1.25
N ALA A 66 2.23 -15.34 1.72
CA ALA A 66 1.68 -14.54 2.80
C ALA A 66 2.61 -14.57 4.01
N LYS A 67 2.94 -13.39 4.54
CA LYS A 67 3.88 -13.21 5.64
C LYS A 67 3.60 -11.90 6.36
N LEU A 68 3.98 -11.87 7.63
CA LEU A 68 4.08 -10.67 8.45
C LEU A 68 5.54 -10.55 8.90
N GLU A 69 6.16 -9.42 8.60
CA GLU A 69 7.52 -9.11 9.03
C GLU A 69 7.53 -7.78 9.79
N GLU A 70 8.33 -7.73 10.84
CA GLU A 70 8.54 -6.51 11.62
C GLU A 70 9.87 -5.90 11.23
N TYR A 71 9.82 -4.63 10.83
CA TYR A 71 10.97 -3.78 10.61
C TYR A 71 11.00 -2.70 11.68
N GLU A 72 12.15 -2.06 11.88
CA GLU A 72 12.21 -0.92 12.79
C GLU A 72 11.32 0.21 12.25
N GLY A 73 10.23 0.49 12.98
CA GLY A 73 9.30 1.58 12.66
C GLY A 73 8.07 1.20 11.82
N TYR A 74 7.97 -0.03 11.29
CA TYR A 74 6.77 -0.47 10.56
C TYR A 74 6.62 -1.99 10.47
N SER A 75 5.40 -2.45 10.21
CA SER A 75 5.11 -3.86 9.88
C SER A 75 4.87 -3.99 8.38
N TYR A 76 5.44 -5.03 7.77
CA TYR A 76 5.23 -5.39 6.38
C TYR A 76 4.35 -6.65 6.29
N LEU A 77 3.30 -6.59 5.48
CA LEU A 77 2.29 -7.62 5.40
C LEU A 77 1.98 -7.96 3.94
N VAL A 78 2.02 -9.27 3.63
CA VAL A 78 1.59 -9.81 2.33
C VAL A 78 0.33 -10.63 2.54
N ILE A 79 -0.75 -10.30 1.84
CA ILE A 79 -2.06 -10.98 1.90
C ILE A 79 -2.43 -11.45 0.50
N HIS A 80 -3.02 -12.64 0.42
CA HIS A 80 -3.67 -13.14 -0.80
C HIS A 80 -5.18 -12.97 -0.68
N SER A 81 -5.79 -12.27 -1.63
CA SER A 81 -7.25 -12.16 -1.72
C SER A 81 -7.82 -13.30 -2.58
N PHE A 82 -9.06 -13.71 -2.30
CA PHE A 82 -9.78 -14.64 -3.17
C PHE A 82 -10.55 -13.85 -4.23
N GLY A 83 -10.27 -14.13 -5.50
CA GLY A 83 -11.11 -13.64 -6.59
C GLY A 83 -12.41 -14.44 -6.66
N LEU A 84 -13.55 -13.76 -6.53
CA LEU A 84 -14.84 -14.33 -6.92
C LEU A 84 -14.82 -14.51 -8.44
N THR A 85 -14.43 -15.69 -8.90
CA THR A 85 -14.59 -16.06 -10.30
C THR A 85 -16.03 -16.52 -10.48
N GLU A 86 -16.83 -15.76 -11.21
CA GLU A 86 -18.15 -16.21 -11.67
C GLU A 86 -17.97 -17.38 -12.66
N ARG A 87 -17.86 -18.59 -12.12
CA ARG A 87 -17.75 -19.82 -12.93
C ARG A 87 -18.96 -20.71 -12.70
N TRP A 88 -20.13 -20.23 -13.12
CA TRP A 88 -21.33 -21.06 -13.34
C TRP A 88 -22.21 -20.47 -14.46
N GLN A 89 -21.73 -20.50 -15.70
CA GLN A 89 -22.60 -20.51 -16.88
C GLN A 89 -22.20 -21.71 -17.73
N LEU A 90 -22.57 -22.91 -17.28
CA LEU A 90 -22.65 -24.08 -18.15
C LEU A 90 -24.11 -24.48 -18.30
N SER A 91 -24.57 -24.32 -19.55
CA SER A 91 -25.53 -25.16 -20.27
C SER A 91 -26.90 -25.41 -19.63
N ASN A 92 -27.90 -24.70 -20.15
CA ASN A 92 -29.16 -25.32 -20.59
C ASN A 92 -29.32 -25.09 -22.09
#